data_AF-A0A7S0AV39-F1
#
_entry.id   AF-A0A7S0AV39-F1
#
_cell.length_a   1.000
_cell.length_b   1.000
_cell.length_c   1.000
_cell.angle_alpha   90.00
_cell.angle_beta   90.00
_cell.angle_gamma   90.00
#
_symmetry.space_group_name_H-M   'P 1'
#
loop_
_entity.id
_entity.type
_entity.pdbx_description
1 polymer ?
#
loop_
_entity_poly.entity_id
_entity_poly.type
_entity_poly.pdbx_seq_one_letter_code
_entity_poly.pdbx_strand_id
1 'polypeptide(L)'
;KNAQQAPPELDVAAAAAYYNIMRILHVELPSLVDATAPALIPAKSFLSEEVELRGLLDETLARGAKDYSQALTTSIGSLRAALRTGSVRSVEDVVPRVELLPNGSIQVDVKLGLRIEAPSLLPTLSPRQSAANNKGQGQAPLGFPLELELISIYKVDKRGTIIEHRIVENKINGQKSPADVVSSWIKGGDGQTSSPERTVQSFVDAVKWARSLSGN
;
A
#
# COMPACT_ATOMS: atom_id res chain seq x y z
N LYS A 1 -12.36 -15.37 -31.70
CA LYS A 1 -13.25 -14.17 -31.70
C LYS A 1 -13.49 -13.79 -30.26
N ASN A 2 -12.79 -12.78 -29.75
CA ASN A 2 -13.02 -12.27 -28.39
C ASN A 2 -14.35 -11.53 -28.41
N ALA A 3 -15.37 -12.10 -27.78
CA ALA A 3 -16.59 -11.37 -27.48
C ALA A 3 -16.20 -10.27 -26.49
N GLN A 4 -16.10 -9.05 -27.00
CA GLN A 4 -15.97 -7.85 -26.20
C GLN A 4 -17.29 -7.76 -25.41
N GLN A 5 -17.27 -8.27 -24.16
CA GLN A 5 -18.44 -8.22 -23.29
C GLN A 5 -18.83 -6.76 -23.12
N ALA A 6 -20.05 -6.43 -23.56
CA ALA A 6 -20.62 -5.11 -23.32
C ALA A 6 -20.67 -4.90 -21.79
N PRO A 7 -20.31 -3.71 -21.30
CA PRO A 7 -20.44 -3.41 -19.88
C PRO A 7 -21.91 -3.64 -19.46
N PRO A 8 -22.14 -4.21 -18.26
CA PRO A 8 -23.50 -4.49 -17.81
C PRO A 8 -24.35 -3.22 -17.81
N GLU A 9 -25.64 -3.33 -18.17
CA GLU A 9 -26.58 -2.22 -17.94
C GLU A 9 -26.67 -1.97 -16.43
N LEU A 10 -26.20 -0.80 -16.03
CA LEU A 10 -26.25 -0.34 -14.65
C LEU A 10 -27.47 0.57 -14.48
N ASP A 11 -28.19 0.40 -13.38
CA ASP A 11 -29.14 1.42 -12.92
C ASP A 11 -28.38 2.74 -12.64
N VAL A 12 -29.06 3.88 -12.79
CA VAL A 12 -28.52 5.23 -12.60
C VAL A 12 -27.83 5.37 -11.24
N ALA A 13 -28.43 4.79 -10.20
CA ALA A 13 -27.85 4.78 -8.86
C ALA A 13 -26.52 4.02 -8.80
N ALA A 14 -26.44 2.86 -9.47
CA ALA A 14 -25.22 2.07 -9.55
C ALA A 14 -24.15 2.82 -10.35
N ALA A 15 -24.49 3.37 -11.52
CA ALA A 15 -23.57 4.16 -12.33
C ALA A 15 -22.98 5.36 -11.56
N ALA A 16 -23.81 6.06 -10.78
CA ALA A 16 -23.37 7.15 -9.90
C ALA A 16 -22.41 6.64 -8.80
N ALA A 17 -22.66 5.46 -8.23
CA ALA A 17 -21.77 4.84 -7.27
C ALA A 17 -20.41 4.49 -7.87
N TYR A 18 -20.36 3.88 -9.06
CA TYR A 18 -19.10 3.61 -9.78
C TYR A 18 -18.27 4.87 -9.98
N TYR A 19 -18.89 5.93 -10.51
CA TYR A 19 -18.23 7.22 -10.69
C TYR A 19 -17.69 7.78 -9.37
N ASN A 20 -18.49 7.73 -8.30
CA ASN A 20 -18.09 8.23 -6.99
C ASN A 20 -16.94 7.41 -6.39
N ILE A 21 -16.97 6.09 -6.49
CA ILE A 21 -15.88 5.21 -6.03
C ILE A 21 -14.59 5.60 -6.77
N MET A 22 -14.62 5.66 -8.10
CA MET A 22 -13.45 6.01 -8.90
C MET A 22 -12.91 7.40 -8.56
N ARG A 23 -13.80 8.39 -8.44
CA ARG A 23 -13.46 9.77 -8.04
C ARG A 23 -12.80 9.81 -6.66
N ILE A 24 -13.35 9.09 -5.69
CA ILE A 24 -12.84 9.03 -4.33
C ILE A 24 -11.47 8.35 -4.30
N LEU A 25 -11.30 7.23 -5.00
CA LEU A 25 -10.01 6.55 -5.11
C LEU A 25 -8.93 7.49 -5.69
N HIS A 26 -9.26 8.26 -6.73
CA HIS A 26 -8.34 9.26 -7.27
C HIS A 26 -7.94 10.35 -6.27
N VAL A 27 -8.84 10.76 -5.39
CA VAL A 27 -8.61 11.84 -4.41
C VAL A 27 -7.91 11.32 -3.15
N GLU A 28 -8.27 10.14 -2.67
CA GLU A 28 -7.83 9.64 -1.37
C GLU A 28 -6.53 8.83 -1.44
N LEU A 29 -6.25 8.11 -2.53
CA LEU A 29 -5.02 7.32 -2.67
C LEU A 29 -3.72 8.14 -2.61
N PRO A 30 -3.63 9.37 -3.15
CA PRO A 30 -2.44 10.20 -2.98
C PRO A 30 -2.10 10.47 -1.51
N SER A 31 -3.12 10.51 -0.63
CA SER A 31 -2.91 10.73 0.80
C SER A 31 -2.17 9.58 1.50
N LEU A 32 -2.01 8.40 0.87
CA LEU A 32 -1.32 7.27 1.49
C LEU A 32 0.09 7.64 1.98
N VAL A 33 0.78 8.54 1.27
CA VAL A 33 2.12 9.02 1.62
C VAL A 33 2.14 10.36 2.37
N ASP A 34 0.98 10.93 2.68
CA ASP A 34 0.88 12.12 3.53
C ASP A 34 1.00 11.71 5.00
N ALA A 35 2.15 11.99 5.61
CA ALA A 35 2.45 11.69 7.00
C ALA A 35 1.57 12.46 8.01
N THR A 36 0.91 13.53 7.57
CA THR A 36 0.10 14.42 8.43
C THR A 36 -1.40 14.08 8.40
N ALA A 37 -1.86 13.40 7.36
CA ALA A 37 -3.25 12.99 7.22
C ALA A 37 -3.63 11.84 8.19
N PRO A 38 -4.91 11.69 8.57
CA PRO A 38 -5.41 10.55 9.34
C PRO A 38 -5.53 9.29 8.46
N ALA A 39 -5.10 8.12 8.95
CA ALA A 39 -5.13 6.88 8.16
C ALA A 39 -6.56 6.59 7.71
N LEU A 40 -6.80 6.68 6.40
CA LEU A 40 -8.13 6.58 5.82
C LEU A 40 -8.18 5.35 4.92
N ILE A 41 -9.31 4.66 4.94
CA ILE A 41 -9.62 3.56 4.03
C ILE A 41 -10.26 4.17 2.79
N PRO A 42 -9.63 4.07 1.61
CA PRO A 42 -10.18 4.65 0.39
C PRO A 42 -11.57 4.11 0.07
N ALA A 43 -12.50 4.98 -0.32
CA ALA A 43 -13.87 4.63 -0.70
C ALA A 43 -14.66 3.83 0.37
N LYS A 44 -14.33 4.02 1.66
CA LYS A 44 -14.95 3.34 2.80
C LYS A 44 -16.49 3.39 2.78
N SER A 45 -17.08 4.50 2.35
CA SER A 45 -18.54 4.71 2.32
C SER A 45 -19.28 3.78 1.35
N PHE A 46 -18.56 3.08 0.47
CA PHE A 46 -19.13 2.15 -0.51
C PHE A 46 -18.83 0.69 -0.16
N LEU A 47 -18.20 0.40 0.98
CA LEU A 47 -17.89 -0.98 1.38
C LEU A 47 -19.14 -1.74 1.80
N SER A 48 -19.24 -2.98 1.35
CA SER A 48 -20.20 -3.94 1.88
C SER A 48 -19.80 -4.36 3.29
N GLU A 49 -20.79 -4.64 4.14
CA GLU A 49 -20.56 -5.27 5.45
C GLU A 49 -19.84 -6.62 5.33
N GLU A 50 -19.99 -7.31 4.20
CA GLU A 50 -19.42 -8.62 3.91
C GLU A 50 -18.14 -8.55 3.05
N VAL A 51 -17.55 -7.37 2.87
CA VAL A 51 -16.40 -7.18 1.97
C VAL A 51 -15.25 -8.15 2.28
N GLU A 52 -14.64 -8.73 1.24
CA GLU A 52 -13.42 -9.54 1.38
C GLU A 52 -12.20 -8.78 0.88
N LEU A 53 -11.14 -8.76 1.70
CA LEU A 53 -9.80 -8.40 1.25
C LEU A 53 -9.06 -9.68 0.84
N ARG A 54 -8.60 -9.74 -0.40
CA ARG A 54 -7.88 -10.89 -0.95
C ARG A 54 -6.46 -10.54 -1.35
N GLY A 55 -5.54 -11.45 -1.04
CA GLY A 55 -4.12 -11.35 -1.36
C GLY A 55 -3.81 -11.74 -2.80
N LEU A 56 -2.52 -11.68 -3.14
CA LEU A 56 -1.99 -12.00 -4.45
C LEU A 56 -2.23 -13.46 -4.84
N LEU A 57 -2.26 -14.36 -3.85
CA LEU A 57 -2.48 -15.79 -4.04
C LEU A 57 -3.97 -16.18 -3.91
N ASP A 58 -4.86 -15.19 -4.02
CA ASP A 58 -6.32 -15.31 -3.83
C ASP A 58 -6.72 -15.80 -2.44
N GLU A 59 -5.82 -15.71 -1.45
CA GLU A 59 -6.14 -16.02 -0.08
C GLU A 59 -6.93 -14.87 0.57
N THR A 60 -7.85 -15.20 1.47
CA THR A 60 -8.57 -14.18 2.26
C THR A 60 -7.64 -13.61 3.32
N LEU A 61 -7.37 -12.31 3.26
CA LEU A 61 -6.62 -11.56 4.27
C LEU A 61 -7.52 -11.06 5.38
N ALA A 62 -8.72 -10.59 5.02
CA ALA A 62 -9.73 -10.14 5.96
C ALA A 62 -11.12 -10.37 5.37
N ARG A 63 -12.10 -10.63 6.25
CA ARG A 63 -13.50 -10.82 5.87
C ARG A 63 -14.40 -9.95 6.72
N GLY A 64 -15.30 -9.23 6.05
CA GLY A 64 -16.23 -8.30 6.66
C GLY A 64 -15.62 -6.91 6.86
N ALA A 65 -16.49 -5.89 6.90
CA ALA A 65 -16.09 -4.49 6.92
C ALA A 65 -15.19 -4.12 8.11
N LYS A 66 -15.38 -4.76 9.27
CA LYS A 66 -14.58 -4.52 10.47
C LYS A 66 -13.12 -4.95 10.29
N ASP A 67 -12.91 -6.22 9.95
CA ASP A 67 -11.57 -6.80 9.83
C ASP A 67 -10.85 -6.18 8.62
N TYR A 68 -11.58 -5.96 7.52
CA TYR A 68 -11.10 -5.19 6.37
C TYR A 68 -10.57 -3.82 6.77
N SER A 69 -11.38 -3.07 7.54
CA SER A 69 -11.02 -1.73 7.98
C SER A 69 -9.81 -1.74 8.90
N GLN A 70 -9.75 -2.70 9.83
CA GLN A 70 -8.65 -2.85 10.76
C GLN A 70 -7.34 -3.18 10.02
N ALA A 71 -7.37 -4.13 9.10
CA ALA A 71 -6.22 -4.56 8.31
C ALA A 71 -5.62 -3.39 7.50
N LEU A 72 -6.46 -2.65 6.76
CA LEU A 72 -6.01 -1.51 5.99
C LEU A 72 -5.59 -0.32 6.86
N THR A 73 -6.32 -0.02 7.94
CA THR A 73 -5.94 1.09 8.84
C THR A 73 -4.58 0.83 9.49
N THR A 74 -4.32 -0.41 9.90
CA THR A 74 -3.04 -0.80 10.51
C THR A 74 -1.90 -0.69 9.50
N SER A 75 -2.10 -1.19 8.29
CA SER A 75 -1.11 -1.14 7.22
C SER A 75 -0.82 0.31 6.80
N ILE A 76 -1.84 1.10 6.48
CA ILE A 76 -1.66 2.52 6.11
C ILE A 76 -1.02 3.30 7.28
N GLY A 77 -1.47 3.01 8.51
CA GLY A 77 -0.90 3.59 9.72
C GLY A 77 0.59 3.29 9.87
N SER A 78 1.06 2.10 9.47
CA SER A 78 2.48 1.75 9.53
C SER A 78 3.34 2.48 8.53
N LEU A 79 2.88 2.61 7.29
CA LEU A 79 3.54 3.41 6.27
C LEU A 79 3.67 4.87 6.74
N ARG A 80 2.58 5.44 7.26
CA ARG A 80 2.57 6.82 7.76
C ARG A 80 3.42 7.02 9.00
N ALA A 81 3.44 6.05 9.91
CA ALA A 81 4.38 6.08 11.03
C ALA A 81 5.82 6.13 10.54
N ALA A 82 6.18 5.32 9.53
CA ALA A 82 7.52 5.29 8.96
C ALA A 82 7.91 6.59 8.25
N LEU A 83 6.93 7.22 7.59
CA LEU A 83 7.09 8.55 6.98
C LEU A 83 7.29 9.63 8.05
N ARG A 84 6.48 9.61 9.12
CA ARG A 84 6.53 10.59 10.20
C ARG A 84 7.83 10.50 11.02
N THR A 85 8.35 9.30 11.25
CA THR A 85 9.64 9.10 11.93
C THR A 85 10.85 9.37 11.03
N GLY A 86 10.62 9.63 9.73
CA GLY A 86 11.69 9.83 8.75
C GLY A 86 12.48 8.57 8.42
N SER A 87 12.01 7.39 8.82
CA SER A 87 12.57 6.09 8.42
C SER A 87 12.29 5.77 6.96
N VAL A 88 11.23 6.36 6.42
CA VAL A 88 10.89 6.33 5.00
C VAL A 88 10.60 7.78 4.57
N ARG A 89 10.96 8.13 3.34
CA ARG A 89 10.54 9.38 2.70
C ARG A 89 9.82 9.06 1.41
N SER A 90 8.75 9.77 1.10
CA SER A 90 8.23 9.81 -0.27
C SER A 90 9.16 10.69 -1.11
N VAL A 91 9.52 10.22 -2.30
CA VAL A 91 10.40 10.92 -3.24
C VAL A 91 9.68 11.37 -4.51
N GLU A 92 8.46 10.88 -4.72
CA GLU A 92 7.62 11.18 -5.88
C GLU A 92 6.16 11.31 -5.44
N ASP A 93 5.42 12.16 -6.16
CA ASP A 93 3.98 12.30 -5.99
C ASP A 93 3.25 11.02 -6.42
N VAL A 94 2.26 10.62 -5.62
CA VAL A 94 1.46 9.43 -5.91
C VAL A 94 0.33 9.81 -6.86
N VAL A 95 0.41 9.33 -8.09
CA VAL A 95 -0.65 9.51 -9.11
C VAL A 95 -1.31 8.15 -9.37
N PRO A 96 -2.50 7.88 -8.79
CA PRO A 96 -3.19 6.62 -9.02
C PRO A 96 -3.79 6.59 -10.44
N ARG A 97 -3.72 5.44 -11.09
CA ARG A 97 -4.47 5.14 -12.31
C ARG A 97 -5.68 4.29 -11.94
N VAL A 98 -6.89 4.85 -12.10
CA VAL A 98 -8.15 4.19 -11.76
C VAL A 98 -8.96 3.96 -13.03
N GLU A 99 -9.34 2.72 -13.28
CA GLU A 99 -10.00 2.32 -14.53
C GLU A 99 -11.20 1.41 -14.27
N LEU A 100 -12.28 1.63 -15.02
CA LEU A 100 -13.41 0.70 -15.06
C LEU A 100 -13.13 -0.40 -16.08
N LEU A 101 -13.15 -1.65 -15.62
CA LEU A 101 -12.98 -2.82 -16.46
C LEU A 101 -14.30 -3.22 -17.14
N PRO A 102 -14.25 -3.91 -18.30
CA PRO A 102 -15.47 -4.36 -19.01
C PRO A 102 -16.39 -5.26 -18.19
N ASN A 103 -15.84 -5.96 -17.20
CA ASN A 103 -16.60 -6.82 -16.29
C ASN A 103 -17.29 -6.07 -15.14
N GLY A 104 -17.22 -4.73 -15.11
CA GLY A 104 -17.78 -3.91 -14.03
C GLY A 104 -16.94 -3.91 -12.75
N SER A 105 -15.67 -4.31 -12.79
CA SER A 105 -14.76 -4.10 -11.66
C SER A 105 -13.95 -2.83 -11.85
N ILE A 106 -13.46 -2.23 -10.76
CA ILE A 106 -12.58 -1.05 -10.82
C ILE A 106 -11.15 -1.51 -10.55
N GLN A 107 -10.26 -1.31 -11.51
CA GLN A 107 -8.83 -1.54 -11.33
C GLN A 107 -8.16 -0.26 -10.84
N VAL A 108 -7.26 -0.41 -9.88
CA VAL A 108 -6.41 0.66 -9.36
C VAL A 108 -4.96 0.23 -9.49
N ASP A 109 -4.14 1.09 -10.08
CA ASP A 109 -2.68 1.00 -10.07
C ASP A 109 -2.13 2.19 -9.29
N VAL A 110 -1.39 1.91 -8.22
CA VAL A 110 -0.73 2.90 -7.37
C VAL A 110 0.76 2.64 -7.37
N LYS A 111 1.52 3.69 -7.71
CA LYS A 111 2.98 3.71 -7.60
C LYS A 111 3.40 4.61 -6.46
N LEU A 112 4.20 4.06 -5.55
CA LEU A 112 4.78 4.75 -4.41
C LEU A 112 6.29 4.82 -4.62
N GLY A 113 6.78 6.01 -4.98
CA GLY A 113 8.21 6.32 -4.95
C GLY A 113 8.64 6.62 -3.51
N LEU A 114 9.36 5.68 -2.90
CA LEU A 114 9.82 5.76 -1.51
C LEU A 114 11.35 5.72 -1.45
N ARG A 115 11.91 6.24 -0.36
CA ARG A 115 13.31 6.09 0.02
C ARG A 115 13.36 5.61 1.46
N ILE A 116 13.95 4.45 1.68
CA ILE A 116 14.17 3.94 3.04
C ILE A 116 15.44 4.59 3.56
N GLU A 117 15.29 5.42 4.58
CA GLU A 117 16.39 5.99 5.32
C GLU A 117 16.83 4.93 6.33
N ALA A 118 18.10 4.51 6.27
CA ALA A 118 18.61 3.45 7.12
C ALA A 118 19.57 4.02 8.18
N PRO A 119 19.06 4.51 9.34
CA PRO A 119 19.94 4.80 10.47
C PRO A 119 20.66 3.52 10.97
N SER A 120 20.06 2.34 10.79
CA SER A 120 20.56 1.05 11.28
C SER A 120 21.44 0.27 10.30
N LEU A 121 21.78 0.83 9.13
CA LEU A 121 22.84 0.32 8.26
C LEU A 121 24.19 1.02 8.48
N LEU A 122 24.25 2.00 9.39
CA LEU A 122 25.53 2.45 9.90
C LEU A 122 26.14 1.28 10.68
N PRO A 123 27.37 0.82 10.35
CA PRO A 123 28.10 0.01 11.31
C PRO A 123 28.12 0.81 12.61
N THR A 124 27.87 0.15 13.73
CA THR A 124 28.04 0.71 15.06
C THR A 124 29.49 1.19 15.16
N LEU A 125 29.75 2.43 14.75
CA LEU A 125 31.04 3.06 14.94
C LEU A 125 31.24 3.06 16.44
N SER A 126 32.21 2.26 16.88
CA SER A 126 32.59 2.16 18.27
C SER A 126 32.78 3.59 18.82
N PRO A 127 32.42 3.87 20.09
CA PRO A 127 32.50 5.22 20.68
C PRO A 127 33.88 5.90 20.63
N ARG A 128 34.91 5.20 20.12
CA ARG A 128 36.28 5.67 19.98
C ARG A 128 36.58 6.47 18.70
N GLN A 129 35.66 6.56 17.73
CA GLN A 129 35.95 7.29 16.47
C GLN A 129 35.17 8.60 16.27
N SER A 130 34.22 8.92 17.15
CA SER A 130 33.39 10.15 17.04
C SER A 130 34.13 11.47 17.33
N ALA A 131 35.42 11.43 17.67
CA ALA A 131 36.20 12.62 18.02
C ALA A 131 37.11 13.17 16.89
N ALA A 132 37.23 12.49 15.74
CA ALA A 132 38.26 12.83 14.75
C ALA A 132 37.79 13.51 13.45
N ASN A 133 36.49 13.49 13.11
CA ASN A 133 36.01 14.07 11.85
C ASN A 133 35.05 15.24 12.06
N ASN A 134 35.62 16.36 12.50
CA ASN A 134 34.96 17.66 12.54
C ASN A 134 35.49 18.58 11.44
N LYS A 135 35.54 18.09 10.19
CA LYS A 135 35.76 18.90 8.98
C LYS A 135 34.85 18.41 7.87
N GLY A 136 34.11 19.37 7.31
CA GLY A 136 32.87 19.14 6.59
C GLY A 136 32.97 18.25 5.36
N GLN A 137 31.98 17.39 5.22
CA GLN A 137 31.37 16.98 3.96
C GLN A 137 29.99 16.44 4.35
N GLY A 138 28.94 16.99 3.74
CA GLY A 138 27.57 16.53 3.96
C GLY A 138 27.46 15.06 3.62
N GLN A 139 27.45 14.20 4.63
CA GLN A 139 27.05 12.80 4.48
C GLN A 139 25.56 12.83 4.13
N ALA A 140 25.25 12.71 2.84
CA ALA A 140 23.92 12.38 2.40
C ALA A 140 23.48 11.14 3.18
N PRO A 141 22.27 11.11 3.77
CA PRO A 141 21.83 9.95 4.51
C PRO A 141 21.85 8.72 3.58
N LEU A 142 22.58 7.69 4.03
CA LEU A 142 22.68 6.37 3.41
C LEU A 142 21.28 5.76 3.41
N GLY A 143 20.56 5.95 2.31
CA GLY A 143 19.23 5.42 2.08
C GLY A 143 19.15 4.86 0.67
N PHE A 144 18.26 3.89 0.47
CA PHE A 144 18.07 3.26 -0.84
C PHE A 144 16.69 3.60 -1.40
N PRO A 145 16.59 3.83 -2.73
CA PRO A 145 15.30 4.02 -3.37
C PRO A 145 14.51 2.71 -3.37
N LEU A 146 13.20 2.86 -3.22
CA LEU A 146 12.21 1.80 -3.25
C LEU A 146 10.99 2.32 -4.02
N GLU A 147 10.76 1.77 -5.20
CA GLU A 147 9.49 1.91 -5.90
C GLU A 147 8.60 0.74 -5.53
N LEU A 148 7.42 1.00 -4.96
CA LEU A 148 6.39 0.00 -4.72
C LEU A 148 5.22 0.28 -5.67
N GLU A 149 4.95 -0.65 -6.58
CA GLU A 149 3.78 -0.63 -7.46
C GLU A 149 2.76 -1.65 -6.93
N LEU A 150 1.52 -1.23 -6.74
CA LEU A 150 0.41 -2.07 -6.32
C LEU A 150 -0.73 -1.96 -7.32
N ILE A 151 -1.08 -3.09 -7.93
CA ILE A 151 -2.27 -3.22 -8.77
C ILE A 151 -3.31 -3.99 -7.97
N SER A 152 -4.48 -3.37 -7.77
CA SER A 152 -5.62 -3.99 -7.10
C SER A 152 -6.90 -3.85 -7.91
N ILE A 153 -7.85 -4.75 -7.65
CA ILE A 153 -9.17 -4.76 -8.27
C ILE A 153 -10.23 -4.70 -7.17
N TYR A 154 -11.15 -3.76 -7.30
CA TYR A 154 -12.36 -3.64 -6.50
C TYR A 154 -13.53 -4.24 -7.30
N LYS A 155 -14.10 -5.34 -6.83
CA LYS A 155 -15.37 -5.85 -7.37
C LYS A 155 -16.52 -5.11 -6.74
N VAL A 156 -17.39 -4.60 -7.59
CA VAL A 156 -18.56 -3.82 -7.18
C VAL A 156 -19.81 -4.59 -7.60
N ASP A 157 -20.79 -4.70 -6.71
CA ASP A 157 -22.04 -5.36 -7.00
C ASP A 157 -22.97 -4.48 -7.87
N LYS A 158 -24.14 -5.03 -8.22
CA LYS A 158 -25.15 -4.29 -9.02
C LYS A 158 -25.74 -3.07 -8.31
N ARG A 159 -25.53 -2.93 -6.99
CA ARG A 159 -26.02 -1.82 -6.18
C ARG A 159 -24.99 -0.71 -6.04
N GLY A 160 -23.78 -0.89 -6.57
CA GLY A 160 -22.70 0.06 -6.41
C GLY A 160 -21.91 -0.10 -5.11
N THR A 161 -21.95 -1.29 -4.51
CA THR A 161 -21.25 -1.62 -3.25
C THR A 161 -20.01 -2.45 -3.54
N ILE A 162 -18.88 -2.09 -2.93
CA ILE A 162 -17.63 -2.84 -3.00
C ILE A 162 -17.77 -4.10 -2.16
N ILE A 163 -17.70 -5.26 -2.80
CA ILE A 163 -17.84 -6.58 -2.17
C ILE A 163 -16.50 -7.34 -2.07
N GLU A 164 -15.51 -6.97 -2.88
CA GLU A 164 -14.17 -7.56 -2.84
C GLU A 164 -13.13 -6.51 -3.20
N HIS A 165 -12.00 -6.50 -2.48
CA HIS A 165 -10.78 -5.82 -2.85
C HIS A 165 -9.68 -6.89 -2.97
N ARG A 166 -9.13 -7.05 -4.18
CA ARG A 166 -8.12 -8.06 -4.48
C ARG A 166 -6.81 -7.40 -4.88
N ILE A 167 -5.72 -7.82 -4.26
CA ILE A 167 -4.36 -7.51 -4.72
C ILE A 167 -4.06 -8.44 -5.89
N VAL A 168 -3.74 -7.86 -7.06
CA VAL A 168 -3.52 -8.61 -8.30
C VAL A 168 -2.05 -8.65 -8.68
N GLU A 169 -1.32 -7.60 -8.36
CA GLU A 169 0.11 -7.56 -8.60
C GLU A 169 0.77 -6.59 -7.61
N ASN A 170 1.96 -6.95 -7.16
CA ASN A 170 2.87 -6.06 -6.48
C ASN A 170 4.24 -6.11 -7.16
N LYS A 171 4.81 -4.95 -7.47
CA LYS A 171 6.19 -4.85 -7.95
C LYS A 171 7.02 -4.03 -7.00
N ILE A 172 8.27 -4.43 -6.88
CA ILE A 172 9.28 -3.69 -6.14
C ILE A 172 10.41 -3.37 -7.11
N ASN A 173 10.68 -2.07 -7.31
CA ASN A 173 11.69 -1.58 -8.26
C ASN A 173 11.51 -2.19 -9.66
N GLY A 174 10.29 -2.16 -10.18
CA GLY A 174 9.93 -2.71 -11.50
C GLY A 174 9.92 -4.25 -11.60
N GLN A 175 10.38 -4.99 -10.59
CA GLN A 175 10.34 -6.45 -10.60
C GLN A 175 9.08 -6.95 -9.91
N LYS A 176 8.36 -7.88 -10.55
CA LYS A 176 7.24 -8.59 -9.90
C LYS A 176 7.77 -9.23 -8.63
N SER A 177 7.16 -8.89 -7.50
CA SER A 177 7.58 -9.50 -6.25
C SER A 177 7.18 -10.97 -6.29
N PRO A 178 8.13 -11.92 -6.16
CA PRO A 178 7.82 -13.35 -6.20
C PRO A 178 6.98 -13.80 -5.00
N ALA A 179 6.79 -12.91 -4.03
CA ALA A 179 6.07 -13.20 -2.83
C ALA A 179 5.17 -12.03 -2.44
N ASP A 180 4.13 -12.37 -1.69
CA ASP A 180 3.03 -11.48 -1.39
C ASP A 180 3.40 -10.45 -0.31
N VAL A 181 4.33 -9.55 -0.61
CA VAL A 181 4.88 -8.54 0.32
C VAL A 181 3.77 -7.68 0.89
N VAL A 182 2.77 -7.33 0.07
CA VAL A 182 1.66 -6.50 0.50
C VAL A 182 0.71 -7.30 1.40
N SER A 183 0.39 -8.56 1.08
CA SER A 183 -0.40 -9.36 2.01
C SER A 183 0.35 -9.75 3.27
N SER A 184 1.66 -10.01 3.21
CA SER A 184 2.50 -10.24 4.38
C SER A 184 2.56 -9.00 5.26
N TRP A 185 2.64 -7.81 4.67
CA TRP A 185 2.55 -6.55 5.37
C TRP A 185 1.19 -6.38 6.06
N ILE A 186 0.10 -6.69 5.34
CA ILE A 186 -1.26 -6.65 5.87
C ILE A 186 -1.44 -7.64 7.04
N LYS A 187 -1.05 -8.91 6.85
CA LYS A 187 -1.11 -9.97 7.87
C LYS A 187 -0.21 -9.68 9.07
N GLY A 188 0.95 -9.08 8.85
CA GLY A 188 1.90 -8.70 9.90
C GLY A 188 1.38 -7.62 10.84
N GLY A 189 0.28 -6.94 10.48
CA GLY A 189 -0.43 -5.99 11.33
C GLY A 189 -1.38 -6.63 12.35
N ASP A 190 -1.79 -7.89 12.17
CA ASP A 190 -2.91 -8.51 12.91
C ASP A 190 -2.57 -9.11 14.28
N GLY A 191 -1.36 -8.92 14.80
CA GLY A 191 -0.93 -9.60 16.03
C GLY A 191 -0.14 -8.72 17.00
N GLN A 192 -0.78 -8.36 18.12
CA GLN A 192 -0.20 -7.84 19.38
C GLN A 192 0.25 -6.36 19.41
N THR A 193 -0.44 -5.59 20.26
CA THR A 193 0.06 -4.41 21.01
C THR A 193 1.23 -3.70 20.32
N SER A 194 0.91 -2.97 19.26
CA SER A 194 1.90 -2.39 18.37
C SER A 194 2.42 -1.06 18.94
N SER A 195 3.57 -1.13 19.61
CA SER A 195 4.44 0.05 19.76
C SER A 195 4.65 0.66 18.37
N PRO A 196 4.63 2.01 18.21
CA PRO A 196 4.93 2.68 16.95
C PRO A 196 6.20 2.14 16.25
N GLU A 197 7.18 1.71 17.04
CA GLU A 197 8.44 1.13 16.55
C GLU A 197 8.23 -0.23 15.88
N ARG A 198 7.38 -1.11 16.44
CA ARG A 198 7.04 -2.41 15.83
C ARG A 198 6.25 -2.24 14.54
N THR A 199 5.37 -1.24 14.52
CA THR A 199 4.58 -0.88 13.35
C THR A 199 5.47 -0.40 12.20
N VAL A 200 6.45 0.46 12.46
CA VAL A 200 7.44 0.87 11.45
C VAL A 200 8.29 -0.32 11.01
N GLN A 201 8.68 -1.18 11.95
CA GLN A 201 9.53 -2.34 11.67
C GLN A 201 8.85 -3.35 10.75
N SER A 202 7.53 -3.58 10.87
CA SER A 202 6.82 -4.54 10.00
C SER A 202 6.87 -4.17 8.51
N PHE A 203 6.71 -2.88 8.19
CA PHE A 203 6.88 -2.38 6.82
C PHE A 203 8.33 -2.55 6.34
N VAL A 204 9.31 -2.14 7.17
CA VAL A 204 10.73 -2.22 6.82
C VAL A 204 11.19 -3.67 6.62
N ASP A 205 10.72 -4.60 7.45
CA ASP A 205 11.05 -6.02 7.36
C ASP A 205 10.43 -6.67 6.12
N ALA A 206 9.17 -6.33 5.79
CA ALA A 206 8.53 -6.80 4.57
C ALA A 206 9.31 -6.37 3.32
N VAL A 207 9.78 -5.11 3.27
CA VAL A 207 10.61 -4.61 2.17
C VAL A 207 11.99 -5.27 2.15
N LYS A 208 12.66 -5.42 3.31
CA LYS A 208 13.98 -6.07 3.39
C LYS A 208 13.92 -7.52 2.91
N TRP A 209 12.91 -8.27 3.35
CA TRP A 209 12.70 -9.63 2.91
C TRP A 209 12.46 -9.70 1.40
N ALA A 210 11.61 -8.83 0.86
CA ALA A 210 11.36 -8.76 -0.58
C ALA A 210 12.65 -8.54 -1.39
N ARG A 211 13.52 -7.63 -0.91
CA ARG A 211 14.83 -7.39 -1.52
C ARG A 211 15.76 -8.58 -1.42
N SER A 212 15.70 -9.36 -0.34
CA SER A 212 16.50 -10.58 -0.22
C SER A 212 16.11 -11.64 -1.25
N LEU A 213 14.85 -11.64 -1.70
CA LEU A 213 14.36 -12.53 -2.76
C LEU A 213 14.68 -12.02 -4.17
N SER A 214 14.76 -10.69 -4.37
CA SER A 214 15.21 -10.07 -5.62
C SER A 214 16.73 -10.01 -5.75
N GLY A 215 17.47 -10.55 -4.77
CA GLY A 215 18.93 -10.61 -4.75
C GLY A 215 19.47 -11.76 -5.58
N ASN A 216 19.36 -11.63 -6.91
CA ASN A 216 20.26 -12.18 -7.94
C ASN A 216 20.15 -11.30 -9.19
#